data_AF-A0A4Y4F2P6-F1
#
_entry.id   AF-A0A4Y4F2P6-F1
#
_cell.length_a   1.000
_cell.length_b   1.000
_cell.length_c   1.000
_cell.angle_alpha   90.00
_cell.angle_beta   90.00
_cell.angle_gamma   90.00
#
_symmetry.space_group_name_H-M   'P 1'
#
loop_
_entity.id
_entity.type
_entity.pdbx_description
1 polymer ?
#
loop_
_entity_poly.entity_id
_entity_poly.type
_entity_poly.pdbx_seq_one_letter_code
_entity_poly.pdbx_strand_id
1 'polypeptide(L)'
;MTHLLLDTLNVSLPVFTMVFMGVLLKRLGWIDQAFINTASSLVFKVTMPALLFLSILRAEPGEDFQLGLVVYYLIISALMFVLIWAWSLYRCPRQQRGVYVQAAFRGNCGIMGLALATSMYGELGLSLGGVMAGGIIMLNLVLSAIVLAVYSPLVNSHPGAILKDVATNPLIIGISGGLLLGLI
;
A
#
# COMPACT_ATOMS: atom_id res chain seq x y z
N MET A 1 -1.02 -31.89 1.99
CA MET A 1 -1.96 -30.75 1.89
C MET A 1 -2.31 -30.15 3.26
N THR A 2 -2.50 -30.97 4.30
CA THR A 2 -2.78 -30.48 5.67
C THR A 2 -1.67 -29.60 6.28
N HIS A 3 -0.39 -29.93 6.04
CA HIS A 3 0.73 -29.11 6.53
C HIS A 3 0.73 -27.68 5.95
N LEU A 4 0.56 -27.52 4.63
CA LEU A 4 0.47 -26.20 3.98
C LEU A 4 -0.69 -25.34 4.52
N LEU A 5 -1.83 -25.98 4.82
CA LEU A 5 -2.98 -25.30 5.41
C LEU A 5 -2.66 -24.78 6.81
N LEU A 6 -2.03 -25.61 7.65
CA LEU A 6 -1.63 -25.24 9.00
C LEU A 6 -0.57 -24.12 8.99
N ASP A 7 0.40 -24.19 8.08
CA ASP A 7 1.44 -23.15 7.94
C ASP A 7 0.82 -21.80 7.52
N THR A 8 -0.09 -21.82 6.57
CA THR A 8 -0.80 -20.60 6.11
C THR A 8 -1.65 -20.01 7.23
N LEU A 9 -2.32 -20.85 8.02
CA LEU A 9 -3.07 -20.40 9.20
C LEU A 9 -2.15 -19.82 10.27
N ASN A 10 -1.00 -20.44 10.56
CA ASN A 10 -0.06 -19.93 11.55
C ASN A 10 0.46 -18.52 11.22
N VAL A 11 0.64 -18.22 9.92
CA VAL A 11 1.06 -16.88 9.46
C VAL A 11 -0.10 -15.88 9.47
N SER A 12 -1.27 -16.28 8.98
CA SER A 12 -2.40 -15.34 8.77
C SER A 12 -3.24 -15.10 10.02
N LEU A 13 -3.40 -16.12 10.87
CA LEU A 13 -4.28 -16.07 12.04
C LEU A 13 -3.89 -14.97 13.04
N PRO A 14 -2.61 -14.72 13.37
CA PRO A 14 -2.24 -13.64 14.28
C PRO A 14 -2.66 -12.27 13.75
N VAL A 15 -2.42 -12.02 12.45
CA VAL A 15 -2.77 -10.74 11.79
C VAL A 15 -4.28 -10.54 11.77
N PHE A 16 -5.05 -11.56 11.38
CA PHE A 16 -6.51 -11.47 11.39
C PHE A 16 -7.09 -11.39 12.81
N THR A 17 -6.47 -12.05 13.79
CA THR A 17 -6.88 -11.96 15.20
C THR A 17 -6.78 -10.52 15.70
N MET A 18 -5.72 -9.79 15.35
CA MET A 18 -5.59 -8.37 15.67
C MET A 18 -6.73 -7.53 15.05
N VAL A 19 -7.10 -7.81 13.79
CA VAL A 19 -8.22 -7.14 13.12
C VAL A 19 -9.55 -7.44 13.82
N PHE A 20 -9.82 -8.72 14.13
CA PHE A 20 -11.03 -9.12 14.84
C PHE A 20 -11.11 -8.53 16.25
N MET A 21 -9.98 -8.39 16.93
CA MET A 21 -9.89 -7.72 18.22
C MET A 21 -10.32 -6.25 18.12
N GLY A 22 -9.85 -5.53 17.09
CA GLY A 22 -10.30 -4.16 16.82
C GLY A 22 -11.83 -4.07 16.59
N VAL A 23 -12.39 -5.03 15.85
CA VAL A 23 -13.85 -5.13 15.64
C VAL A 23 -14.59 -5.40 16.95
N LEU A 24 -14.07 -6.30 17.79
CA LEU A 24 -14.64 -6.62 19.09
C LEU A 24 -14.63 -5.41 20.02
N LEU A 25 -13.52 -4.69 20.12
CA LEU A 25 -13.39 -3.48 20.92
C LEU A 25 -14.39 -2.39 20.49
N LYS A 26 -14.60 -2.23 19.18
CA LYS A 26 -15.63 -1.33 18.65
C LYS A 26 -17.04 -1.78 19.03
N ARG A 27 -17.32 -3.08 18.95
CA ARG A 27 -18.63 -3.64 19.33
C ARG A 27 -18.91 -3.54 20.83
N LEU A 28 -17.89 -3.64 21.67
CA LEU A 28 -17.99 -3.45 23.12
C LEU A 28 -18.10 -1.96 23.52
N GLY A 29 -17.97 -1.03 22.56
CA GLY A 29 -18.02 0.41 22.82
C GLY A 29 -16.77 0.97 23.50
N TRP A 30 -15.68 0.21 23.59
CA TRP A 30 -14.42 0.67 24.19
C TRP A 30 -13.68 1.65 23.28
N ILE A 31 -13.89 1.51 21.97
CA ILE A 31 -13.42 2.45 20.95
C ILE A 31 -14.59 2.87 20.07
N ASP A 32 -14.62 4.14 19.67
CA ASP A 32 -15.66 4.71 18.84
C ASP A 32 -15.11 5.13 17.46
N GLN A 33 -15.99 5.69 16.62
CA GLN A 33 -15.58 6.11 15.28
C GLN A 33 -14.59 7.29 15.32
N ALA A 34 -14.68 8.17 16.31
CA ALA A 34 -13.78 9.31 16.47
C ALA A 34 -12.34 8.85 16.80
N PHE A 35 -12.21 7.88 17.71
CA PHE A 35 -10.94 7.25 18.03
C PHE A 35 -10.36 6.55 16.80
N ILE A 36 -11.15 5.74 16.09
CA ILE A 36 -10.70 5.03 14.88
C ILE A 36 -10.19 6.01 13.82
N ASN A 37 -10.89 7.13 13.60
CA ASN A 37 -10.48 8.15 12.64
C ASN A 37 -9.16 8.82 13.07
N THR A 38 -9.02 9.14 14.36
CA THR A 38 -7.79 9.75 14.91
C THR A 38 -6.61 8.80 14.79
N ALA A 39 -6.77 7.55 15.23
CA ALA A 39 -5.75 6.51 15.16
C ALA A 39 -5.35 6.23 13.71
N SER A 40 -6.30 6.11 12.79
CA SER A 40 -6.02 5.93 11.36
C SER A 40 -5.22 7.11 10.80
N SER A 41 -5.59 8.34 11.17
CA SER A 41 -4.86 9.54 10.72
C SER A 41 -3.42 9.54 11.22
N LEU A 42 -3.20 9.19 12.48
CA LEU A 42 -1.86 9.05 13.05
C LEU A 42 -1.05 7.98 12.30
N VAL A 43 -1.66 6.83 12.01
CA VAL A 43 -1.00 5.74 11.30
C VAL A 43 -0.57 6.17 9.90
N PHE A 44 -1.48 6.74 9.11
CA PHE A 44 -1.18 7.10 7.72
C PHE A 44 -0.27 8.34 7.59
N LYS A 45 -0.32 9.28 8.54
CA LYS A 45 0.46 10.52 8.47
C LYS A 45 1.83 10.44 9.13
N VAL A 46 2.01 9.56 10.13
CA VAL A 46 3.23 9.52 10.94
C VAL A 46 3.83 8.14 10.98
N THR A 47 3.12 7.13 11.50
CA THR A 47 3.76 5.85 11.82
C THR A 47 4.08 5.03 10.58
N MET A 48 3.19 4.99 9.58
CA MET A 48 3.44 4.27 8.33
C MET A 48 4.57 4.94 7.51
N PRO A 49 4.61 6.27 7.30
CA PRO A 49 5.78 6.91 6.70
C PRO A 49 7.09 6.61 7.43
N ALA A 50 7.09 6.68 8.77
CA ALA A 50 8.28 6.39 9.57
C ALA A 50 8.70 4.91 9.47
N LEU A 51 7.73 3.99 9.45
CA LEU A 51 7.98 2.56 9.27
C LEU A 51 8.61 2.29 7.90
N LEU A 52 8.04 2.84 6.82
CA LEU A 52 8.55 2.67 5.47
C LEU A 52 9.96 3.28 5.32
N PHE A 53 10.18 4.48 5.86
CA PHE A 53 11.50 5.12 5.90
C PHE A 53 12.53 4.23 6.59
N LEU A 54 12.19 3.72 7.79
CA LEU A 54 13.08 2.86 8.56
C LEU A 54 13.31 1.50 7.88
N SER A 55 12.28 0.92 7.25
CA SER A 55 12.41 -0.31 6.47
C SER A 55 13.39 -0.15 5.30
N ILE A 56 13.41 1.02 4.65
CA ILE A 56 14.36 1.31 3.57
C ILE A 56 15.78 1.50 4.13
N LEU A 57 15.94 2.23 5.24
CA LEU A 57 17.26 2.43 5.85
C LEU A 57 17.89 1.14 6.39
N ARG A 58 17.07 0.20 6.86
CA ARG A 58 17.53 -1.11 7.35
C ARG A 58 17.82 -2.10 6.22
N ALA A 59 17.43 -1.80 4.99
CA ALA A 59 17.71 -2.68 3.88
C ALA A 59 19.21 -2.56 3.52
N GLU A 60 19.99 -3.58 3.85
CA GLU A 60 21.41 -3.60 3.53
C GLU A 60 21.62 -3.74 2.01
N PRO A 61 22.43 -2.87 1.37
CA PRO A 61 22.70 -2.95 -0.06
C PRO A 61 23.64 -4.13 -0.36
N GLY A 62 23.06 -5.30 -0.65
CA GLY A 62 23.81 -6.47 -1.11
C GLY A 62 23.07 -7.80 -0.97
N GLU A 63 22.62 -8.14 0.25
CA GLU A 63 21.95 -9.43 0.53
C GLU A 63 20.41 -9.32 0.59
N ASP A 64 19.87 -8.20 1.11
CA ASP A 64 18.42 -8.04 1.31
C ASP A 64 17.73 -7.20 0.23
N PHE A 65 18.47 -6.35 -0.49
CA PHE A 65 17.90 -5.48 -1.52
C PHE A 65 17.70 -6.23 -2.84
N GLN A 66 16.67 -7.08 -2.90
CA GLN A 66 16.27 -7.77 -4.12
C GLN A 66 15.56 -6.83 -5.09
N LEU A 67 16.32 -5.88 -5.66
CA LEU A 67 15.79 -4.88 -6.60
C LEU A 67 15.03 -5.53 -7.77
N GLY A 68 15.49 -6.69 -8.24
CA GLY A 68 14.80 -7.47 -9.27
C GLY A 68 13.38 -7.87 -8.86
N LEU A 69 13.17 -8.28 -7.61
CA LEU A 69 11.85 -8.65 -7.09
C LEU A 69 10.95 -7.42 -6.95
N VAL A 70 11.49 -6.30 -6.45
CA VAL A 70 10.75 -5.04 -6.33
C VAL A 70 10.29 -4.55 -7.71
N VAL A 71 11.19 -4.50 -8.69
CA VAL A 71 10.88 -4.08 -10.07
C VAL A 71 9.86 -5.03 -10.70
N TYR A 72 10.04 -6.34 -10.55
CA TYR A 72 9.09 -7.34 -11.04
C TYR A 72 7.69 -7.14 -10.46
N TYR A 73 7.59 -6.91 -9.15
CA TYR A 73 6.32 -6.63 -8.47
C TYR A 73 5.64 -5.36 -8.97
N LEU A 74 6.41 -4.28 -9.20
CA LEU A 74 5.87 -3.03 -9.75
C LEU A 74 5.40 -3.19 -11.20
N ILE A 75 6.15 -3.93 -12.03
CA ILE A 75 5.76 -4.23 -13.41
C ILE A 75 4.46 -5.02 -13.46
N ILE A 76 4.34 -6.09 -12.67
CA ILE A 76 3.10 -6.89 -12.61
C ILE A 76 1.94 -6.02 -12.14
N SER A 77 2.15 -5.18 -11.12
CA SER A 77 1.11 -4.30 -10.61
C SER A 77 0.63 -3.31 -11.68
N ALA A 78 1.56 -2.73 -12.45
CA ALA A 78 1.23 -1.86 -13.58
C ALA A 78 0.50 -2.62 -14.70
N LEU A 79 0.91 -3.86 -15.00
CA LEU A 79 0.24 -4.71 -15.98
C LEU A 79 -1.20 -5.04 -15.53
N MET A 80 -1.39 -5.42 -14.26
CA MET A 80 -2.71 -5.67 -13.68
C MET A 80 -3.60 -4.43 -13.77
N PHE A 81 -3.04 -3.25 -13.49
CA PHE A 81 -3.75 -1.99 -13.69
C PHE A 81 -4.24 -1.82 -15.13
N VAL A 82 -3.38 -2.05 -16.13
CA VAL A 82 -3.76 -1.94 -17.56
C VAL A 82 -4.87 -2.94 -17.91
N LEU A 83 -4.77 -4.18 -17.42
CA LEU A 83 -5.79 -5.21 -17.66
C LEU A 83 -7.14 -4.85 -17.02
N ILE A 84 -7.13 -4.39 -15.76
CA ILE A 84 -8.31 -3.93 -15.03
C ILE A 84 -8.96 -2.75 -15.77
N TRP A 85 -8.15 -1.81 -16.23
CA TRP A 85 -8.64 -0.65 -16.98
C TRP A 85 -9.23 -1.07 -18.32
N ALA A 86 -8.54 -1.90 -19.09
CA ALA A 86 -9.05 -2.44 -20.35
C ALA A 86 -10.37 -3.20 -20.15
N TRP A 87 -10.48 -4.01 -19.10
CA TRP A 87 -11.71 -4.70 -18.74
C TRP A 87 -12.86 -3.73 -18.42
N SER A 88 -12.57 -2.67 -17.66
CA SER A 88 -13.55 -1.63 -17.33
C SER A 88 -14.09 -0.89 -18.57
N LEU A 89 -13.30 -0.78 -19.64
CA LEU A 89 -13.74 -0.18 -20.90
C LEU A 89 -14.86 -0.99 -21.55
N TYR A 90 -14.84 -2.31 -21.36
CA TYR A 90 -15.84 -3.23 -21.90
C TYR A 90 -17.04 -3.42 -20.97
N ARG A 91 -16.84 -3.54 -19.66
CA ARG A 91 -17.90 -3.92 -18.70
C ARG A 91 -18.52 -2.78 -17.90
N CYS A 92 -17.85 -1.65 -17.73
CA CYS A 92 -18.32 -0.59 -16.84
C CYS A 92 -18.83 0.64 -17.61
N PRO A 93 -19.95 1.26 -17.20
CA PRO A 93 -20.38 2.56 -17.71
C PRO A 93 -19.31 3.63 -17.46
N ARG A 94 -19.12 4.56 -18.40
CA ARG A 94 -18.02 5.55 -18.36
C ARG A 94 -17.95 6.34 -17.05
N GLN A 95 -19.10 6.69 -16.47
CA GLN A 95 -19.22 7.44 -15.22
C GLN A 95 -18.66 6.69 -14.00
N GLN A 96 -18.70 5.34 -14.03
CA GLN A 96 -18.26 4.50 -12.92
C GLN A 96 -16.84 3.95 -13.12
N ARG A 97 -16.27 4.05 -14.32
CA ARG A 97 -14.95 3.47 -14.66
C ARG A 97 -13.84 3.96 -13.74
N GLY A 98 -13.79 5.27 -13.46
CA GLY A 98 -12.76 5.83 -12.59
C GLY A 98 -12.74 5.20 -11.21
N VAL A 99 -13.91 5.08 -10.58
CA VAL A 99 -14.08 4.46 -9.26
C VAL A 99 -13.81 2.96 -9.31
N TYR A 100 -14.32 2.26 -10.33
CA TYR A 100 -14.12 0.82 -10.50
C TYR A 100 -12.64 0.47 -10.62
N VAL A 101 -11.92 1.13 -11.52
CA VAL A 101 -10.49 0.87 -11.73
C VAL A 101 -9.73 1.15 -10.44
N GLN A 102 -9.93 2.32 -9.82
CA GLN A 102 -9.27 2.66 -8.55
C GLN A 102 -9.54 1.65 -7.42
N ALA A 103 -10.77 1.15 -7.30
CA ALA A 103 -11.12 0.15 -6.29
C ALA A 103 -10.49 -1.22 -6.59
N ALA A 104 -10.38 -1.59 -7.88
CA ALA A 104 -9.92 -2.91 -8.28
C ALA A 104 -8.40 -3.10 -8.17
N PHE A 105 -7.57 -2.08 -8.45
CA PHE A 105 -6.11 -2.24 -8.38
C PHE A 105 -5.50 -1.87 -7.01
N ARG A 106 -6.21 -1.10 -6.18
CA ARG A 106 -5.69 -0.66 -4.87
C ARG A 106 -5.92 -1.72 -3.79
N GLY A 107 -5.05 -2.72 -3.76
CA GLY A 107 -4.95 -3.66 -2.64
C GLY A 107 -4.41 -3.02 -1.35
N ASN A 108 -4.64 -3.68 -0.21
CA ASN A 108 -4.10 -3.26 1.10
C ASN A 108 -2.69 -3.82 1.31
N CYS A 109 -1.76 -3.46 0.43
CA CYS A 109 -0.38 -3.96 0.48
C CYS A 109 0.43 -3.32 1.62
N GLY A 110 0.11 -2.07 1.98
CA GLY A 110 0.86 -1.31 2.97
C GLY A 110 0.60 -1.72 4.43
N ILE A 111 -0.64 -2.10 4.79
CA ILE A 111 -0.96 -2.54 6.16
C ILE A 111 -1.02 -4.06 6.19
N MET A 112 -1.95 -4.66 5.45
CA MET A 112 -2.20 -6.09 5.53
C MET A 112 -1.07 -6.89 4.86
N GLY A 113 -0.65 -6.48 3.66
CA GLY A 113 0.44 -7.13 2.94
C GLY A 113 1.74 -7.13 3.73
N LEU A 114 2.13 -5.96 4.26
CA LEU A 114 3.32 -5.84 5.10
C LEU A 114 3.23 -6.67 6.38
N ALA A 115 2.10 -6.63 7.10
CA ALA A 115 1.94 -7.43 8.31
C ALA A 115 2.06 -8.94 8.06
N LEU A 116 1.48 -9.43 6.95
CA LEU A 116 1.62 -10.84 6.55
C LEU A 116 3.05 -11.18 6.13
N ALA A 117 3.71 -10.29 5.37
CA ALA A 117 5.10 -10.48 4.96
C ALA A 117 6.03 -10.55 6.18
N THR A 118 5.90 -9.62 7.14
CA THR A 118 6.66 -9.64 8.39
C THR A 118 6.33 -10.88 9.23
N SER A 119 5.07 -11.32 9.29
CA SER A 119 4.70 -12.53 10.02
C SER A 119 5.29 -13.80 9.42
N MET A 120 5.53 -13.84 8.10
CA MET A 120 6.06 -15.01 7.40
C MET A 120 7.59 -15.01 7.31
N TYR A 121 8.19 -13.84 7.04
CA TYR A 121 9.60 -13.70 6.69
C TYR A 121 10.41 -12.90 7.72
N GLY A 122 9.81 -12.51 8.86
CA GLY A 122 10.50 -11.78 9.93
C GLY A 122 11.06 -10.43 9.48
N GLU A 123 12.33 -10.18 9.80
CA GLU A 123 13.01 -8.92 9.49
C GLU A 123 13.13 -8.68 7.98
N LEU A 124 13.40 -9.73 7.19
CA LEU A 124 13.43 -9.64 5.73
C LEU A 124 12.05 -9.25 5.18
N GLY A 125 10.98 -9.80 5.76
CA GLY A 125 9.60 -9.42 5.40
C GLY A 125 9.29 -7.96 5.72
N LEU A 126 9.87 -7.42 6.79
CA LEU A 126 9.71 -6.02 7.18
C LEU A 126 10.54 -5.06 6.31
N SER A 127 11.78 -5.42 5.97
CA SER A 127 12.67 -4.60 5.14
C SER A 127 12.20 -4.62 3.68
N LEU A 128 12.24 -5.78 3.03
CA LEU A 128 11.87 -5.97 1.63
C LEU A 128 10.38 -5.66 1.40
N GLY A 129 9.50 -6.13 2.28
CA GLY A 129 8.08 -5.82 2.23
C GLY A 129 7.81 -4.33 2.41
N GLY A 130 8.59 -3.62 3.25
CA GLY A 130 8.50 -2.17 3.40
C GLY A 130 8.91 -1.42 2.13
N VAL A 131 10.00 -1.83 1.48
CA VAL A 131 10.42 -1.27 0.18
C VAL A 131 9.36 -1.51 -0.89
N MET A 132 8.84 -2.73 -0.99
CA MET A 132 7.77 -3.09 -1.93
C MET A 132 6.47 -2.32 -1.65
N ALA A 133 6.08 -2.19 -0.38
CA ALA A 133 4.93 -1.41 0.07
C ALA A 133 5.09 0.08 -0.31
N GLY A 134 6.28 0.64 -0.10
CA GLY A 134 6.57 2.01 -0.50
C GLY A 134 6.45 2.20 -2.02
N GLY A 135 7.10 1.33 -2.79
CA GLY A 135 7.04 1.38 -4.25
C GLY A 135 5.61 1.26 -4.81
N ILE A 136 4.81 0.33 -4.28
CA ILE A 136 3.42 0.17 -4.75
C ILE A 136 2.52 1.32 -4.33
N ILE A 137 2.76 1.92 -3.15
CA ILE A 137 2.03 3.12 -2.72
C ILE A 137 2.30 4.29 -3.69
N MET A 138 3.56 4.51 -4.07
CA MET A 138 3.95 5.51 -5.05
C MET A 138 3.31 5.25 -6.42
N LEU A 139 3.43 4.02 -6.93
CA LEU A 139 2.83 3.62 -8.19
C LEU A 139 1.32 3.84 -8.17
N ASN A 140 0.64 3.40 -7.11
CA ASN A 140 -0.80 3.54 -6.97
C ASN A 140 -1.26 5.00 -6.92
N LEU A 141 -0.46 5.90 -6.34
CA LEU A 141 -0.80 7.33 -6.33
C LEU A 141 -0.80 7.91 -7.75
N VAL A 142 0.26 7.63 -8.52
CA VAL A 142 0.39 8.09 -9.91
C VAL A 142 -0.73 7.50 -10.78
N LEU A 143 -0.96 6.19 -10.71
CA LEU A 143 -2.01 5.53 -11.49
C LEU A 143 -3.42 6.02 -11.11
N SER A 144 -3.67 6.26 -9.81
CA SER A 144 -4.94 6.84 -9.35
C SER A 144 -5.19 8.22 -9.94
N ALA A 145 -4.17 9.09 -9.96
CA ALA A 145 -4.26 10.43 -10.53
C ALA A 145 -4.55 10.39 -12.04
N ILE A 146 -3.91 9.48 -12.78
CA ILE A 146 -4.15 9.28 -14.22
C ILE A 146 -5.61 8.87 -14.46
N VAL A 147 -6.11 7.85 -13.77
CA VAL A 147 -7.49 7.39 -13.94
C VAL A 147 -8.50 8.47 -13.59
N LEU A 148 -8.24 9.22 -12.51
CA LEU A 148 -9.15 10.27 -12.07
C LEU A 148 -9.18 11.43 -13.07
N ALA A 149 -8.04 11.79 -13.65
CA ALA A 149 -7.95 12.80 -14.70
C ALA A 149 -8.71 12.44 -15.97
N VAL A 150 -8.82 11.14 -16.30
CA VAL A 150 -9.55 10.69 -17.48
C VAL A 150 -11.07 10.66 -17.27
N TYR A 151 -11.54 10.37 -16.05
CA TYR A 151 -12.97 10.09 -15.80
C TYR A 151 -13.68 11.09 -14.89
N SER A 152 -12.99 11.98 -14.18
CA SER A 152 -13.61 12.92 -13.26
C SER A 152 -13.63 14.34 -13.83
N PRO A 153 -14.80 14.86 -14.26
CA PRO A 153 -14.93 16.22 -14.80
C PRO A 153 -14.81 17.31 -13.73
N LEU A 154 -14.89 16.95 -12.44
CA LEU A 154 -14.81 17.86 -11.28
C LEU A 154 -13.40 18.00 -10.71
N VAL A 155 -12.48 17.12 -11.11
CA VAL A 155 -11.09 17.18 -10.64
C VAL A 155 -10.34 18.03 -11.65
N ASN A 156 -9.95 19.24 -11.22
CA ASN A 156 -8.99 20.06 -11.94
C ASN A 156 -7.65 19.32 -11.96
N SER A 157 -7.46 18.43 -12.93
CA SER A 157 -6.25 17.65 -13.15
C SER A 157 -5.14 18.51 -13.74
N HIS A 158 -4.92 19.70 -13.17
CA HIS A 158 -3.72 20.46 -13.48
C HIS A 158 -2.52 19.63 -13.04
N PRO A 159 -1.55 19.37 -13.92
CA PRO A 159 -0.36 18.58 -13.60
C PRO A 159 0.37 19.09 -12.35
N GLY A 160 0.34 20.41 -12.10
CA GLY A 160 0.92 21.03 -10.91
C GLY A 160 0.21 20.71 -9.59
N ALA A 161 -1.12 20.51 -9.59
CA ALA A 161 -1.86 20.12 -8.39
C ALA A 161 -1.58 18.66 -8.03
N ILE A 162 -1.54 17.79 -9.04
CA ILE A 162 -1.15 16.38 -8.88
C ILE A 162 0.29 16.30 -8.38
N LEU A 163 1.21 17.05 -8.98
CA LEU A 163 2.61 17.07 -8.56
C LEU A 163 2.77 17.58 -7.12
N LYS A 164 1.99 18.59 -6.71
CA LYS A 164 1.96 19.08 -5.34
C LYS A 164 1.44 18.01 -4.37
N ASP A 165 0.34 17.34 -4.68
CA ASP A 165 -0.22 16.27 -3.84
C ASP A 165 0.70 15.05 -3.74
N VAL A 166 1.44 14.76 -4.80
CA VAL A 166 2.51 13.74 -4.80
C VAL A 166 3.66 14.19 -3.90
N ALA A 167 4.15 15.41 -4.06
CA ALA A 167 5.30 15.93 -3.31
C ALA A 167 5.02 16.14 -1.82
N THR A 168 3.78 16.46 -1.42
CA THR A 168 3.40 16.66 -0.02
C THR A 168 2.90 15.39 0.67
N ASN A 169 2.81 14.26 -0.05
CA ASN A 169 2.34 13.01 0.54
C ASN A 169 3.37 12.50 1.56
N PRO A 170 3.01 12.35 2.86
CA PRO A 170 3.94 11.92 3.90
C PRO A 170 4.62 10.58 3.58
N LEU A 171 3.91 9.67 2.91
CA LEU A 171 4.45 8.37 2.50
C LEU A 171 5.54 8.53 1.45
N ILE A 172 5.35 9.44 0.50
CA ILE A 172 6.34 9.73 -0.55
C ILE A 172 7.59 10.32 0.06
N ILE A 173 7.42 11.29 0.97
CA ILE A 173 8.54 11.93 1.68
C ILE A 173 9.33 10.90 2.50
N GLY A 174 8.64 9.98 3.19
CA GLY A 174 9.28 8.89 3.92
C GLY A 174 10.06 7.94 3.01
N ILE A 175 9.49 7.56 1.85
CA ILE A 175 10.17 6.65 0.92
C ILE A 175 11.36 7.34 0.25
N SER A 176 11.17 8.56 -0.27
CA SER A 176 12.22 9.30 -0.96
C SER A 176 13.36 9.68 -0.02
N GLY A 177 13.05 10.09 1.21
CA GLY A 177 14.05 10.35 2.24
C GLY A 177 14.86 9.09 2.60
N GLY A 178 14.19 7.94 2.74
CA GLY A 178 14.86 6.68 3.05
C GLY A 178 15.78 6.23 1.91
N LEU A 179 15.34 6.40 0.66
CA LEU A 179 16.09 6.00 -0.52
C LEU A 179 17.29 6.92 -0.78
N LEU A 180 17.15 8.23 -0.54
CA LEU A 180 18.27 9.18 -0.65
C LEU A 180 19.35 8.92 0.40
N LEU A 181 18.95 8.66 1.65
CA LEU A 181 19.89 8.40 2.74
C LEU A 181 20.50 7.00 2.69
N GLY A 182 19.76 6.00 2.23
CA GLY A 182 20.27 4.63 2.09
C GLY A 182 21.25 4.44 0.92
N LEU A 183 21.39 5.43 0.04
CA LEU A 183 22.37 5.45 -1.06
C LEU A 183 23.68 6.18 -0.70
N ILE A 184 23.75 6.80 0.48
CA ILE A 184 24.93 7.51 1.02
C ILE A 184 25.66 6.60 1.99
#